data_AF-A0A1I5TG32-F1
#
_entry.id   AF-A0A1I5TG32-F1
#
_cell.length_a   1.000
_cell.length_b   1.000
_cell.length_c   1.000
_cell.angle_alpha   90.00
_cell.angle_beta   90.00
_cell.angle_gamma   90.00
#
_symmetry.space_group_name_H-M   'P 1'
#
loop_
_entity.id
_entity.type
_entity.pdbx_description
1 polymer ?
#
loop_
_entity_poly.entity_id
_entity_poly.type
_entity_poly.pdbx_seq_one_letter_code
_entity_poly.pdbx_strand_id
1 'polypeptide(L)'
;MKKLCVLLGCVSVLFGGEFYYMNGGKRVELTPVESDAIAPRTSQNLLRFKDAQGKDIAIPNRLLVKLKDCENLDKYLKMYEMKIVKEYPNNTFLLETDSPKLAMDAANALSQKPDVIYAQPDLIKKWNLR
;
A
#
# COMPACT_ATOMS: atom_id res chain seq x y z
N MET A 1 -49.81 -2.43 -28.32
CA MET A 1 -49.36 -2.81 -26.97
C MET A 1 -47.85 -2.92 -26.96
N LYS A 2 -47.22 -2.29 -25.96
CA LYS A 2 -45.78 -2.08 -25.78
C LYS A 2 -45.01 -3.41 -25.64
N LYS A 3 -43.73 -3.41 -26.04
CA LYS A 3 -42.62 -4.02 -25.28
C LYS A 3 -41.29 -3.44 -25.78
N LEU A 4 -40.89 -2.35 -25.14
CA LEU A 4 -39.57 -1.75 -25.24
C LEU A 4 -38.68 -2.54 -24.25
N CYS A 5 -37.82 -3.42 -24.76
CA CYS A 5 -36.80 -4.07 -23.95
C CYS A 5 -35.63 -3.10 -23.77
N VAL A 6 -35.60 -2.43 -22.62
CA VAL A 6 -34.44 -1.66 -22.18
C VAL A 6 -33.37 -2.67 -21.77
N LEU A 7 -32.36 -2.87 -22.61
CA LEU A 7 -31.09 -3.49 -22.21
C LEU A 7 -30.37 -2.51 -21.28
N LEU A 8 -30.62 -2.63 -19.97
CA LEU A 8 -29.69 -2.18 -18.95
C LEU A 8 -28.55 -3.19 -18.86
N GLY A 9 -27.58 -3.05 -19.77
CA GLY A 9 -26.31 -3.75 -19.69
C GLY A 9 -25.42 -3.05 -18.67
N CYS A 10 -25.19 -3.73 -17.56
CA CYS A 10 -24.37 -3.37 -16.41
C CYS A 10 -23.13 -2.53 -16.77
N VAL A 11 -23.17 -1.24 -16.44
CA VAL A 11 -21.95 -0.48 -16.17
C VAL A 11 -21.40 -1.07 -14.88
N SER A 12 -20.53 -2.06 -14.99
CA SER A 12 -19.63 -2.43 -13.91
C SER A 12 -18.84 -1.17 -13.60
N VAL A 13 -19.25 -0.48 -12.53
CA VAL A 13 -18.50 0.61 -11.92
C VAL A 13 -17.12 0.02 -11.63
N LEU A 14 -16.16 0.37 -12.48
CA LEU A 14 -14.75 0.14 -12.20
C LEU A 14 -14.48 0.93 -10.92
N PHE A 15 -14.60 0.24 -9.78
CA PHE A 15 -13.91 0.64 -8.57
C PHE A 15 -12.42 0.58 -8.93
N GLY A 16 -11.91 1.63 -9.57
CA GLY A 16 -10.48 1.81 -9.77
C GLY A 16 -9.86 1.71 -8.40
N GLY A 17 -9.10 0.64 -8.17
CA GLY A 17 -8.69 0.26 -6.83
C GLY A 17 -7.97 1.43 -6.16
N GLU A 18 -8.55 1.93 -5.07
CA GLU A 18 -7.93 2.95 -4.21
C GLU A 18 -6.53 2.50 -3.74
N PHE A 19 -6.28 1.19 -3.75
CA PHE A 19 -5.06 0.56 -3.29
C PHE A 19 -4.29 -0.09 -4.43
N TYR A 20 -2.98 0.16 -4.49
CA TYR A 20 -2.09 -0.45 -5.46
C TYR A 20 -0.66 -0.54 -4.93
N TYR A 21 0.17 -1.37 -5.57
CA TYR A 21 1.61 -1.35 -5.39
C TYR A 21 2.35 -1.40 -6.73
N MET A 22 3.65 -1.09 -6.73
CA MET A 22 4.50 -1.16 -7.91
C MET A 22 5.28 -2.49 -7.94
N ASN A 23 5.19 -3.24 -9.04
CA ASN A 23 5.95 -4.47 -9.28
C ASN A 23 6.70 -4.36 -10.61
N GLY A 24 8.04 -4.26 -10.58
CA GLY A 24 8.85 -4.15 -11.80
C GLY A 24 8.43 -2.99 -12.71
N GLY A 25 8.07 -1.84 -12.13
CA GLY A 25 7.59 -0.66 -12.86
C GLY A 25 6.12 -0.68 -13.27
N LYS A 26 5.38 -1.76 -12.99
CA LYS A 26 3.95 -1.87 -13.29
C LYS A 26 3.10 -1.69 -12.04
N ARG A 27 1.99 -0.95 -12.16
CA ARG A 27 0.97 -0.85 -11.11
C ARG A 27 0.19 -2.17 -11.01
N VAL A 28 0.07 -2.68 -9.79
CA VAL A 28 -0.76 -3.84 -9.45
C VAL A 28 -1.87 -3.37 -8.52
N GLU A 29 -3.11 -3.46 -8.97
CA GLU A 29 -4.28 -3.10 -8.18
C GLU A 29 -4.54 -4.11 -7.06
N LEU A 30 -5.02 -3.60 -5.93
CA LEU A 30 -5.31 -4.35 -4.74
C LEU A 30 -6.78 -4.19 -4.38
N THR A 31 -7.45 -5.32 -4.15
CA THR A 31 -8.82 -5.37 -3.63
C THR A 31 -8.74 -5.65 -2.13
N PRO A 32 -9.29 -4.79 -1.26
CA PRO A 32 -9.39 -5.07 0.17
C PRO A 32 -10.05 -6.43 0.40
N VAL A 33 -9.46 -7.24 1.26
CA VAL A 33 -10.19 -8.40 1.78
C VAL A 33 -11.04 -7.86 2.92
N GLU A 34 -12.33 -7.67 2.68
CA GLU A 34 -13.28 -7.46 3.77
C GLU A 34 -13.14 -8.66 4.71
N SER A 35 -12.59 -8.44 5.90
CA SER A 35 -12.63 -9.46 6.94
C SER A 35 -13.22 -8.85 8.19
N ASP A 36 -14.50 -9.14 8.42
CA ASP A 36 -15.20 -9.18 9.72
C ASP A 36 -14.58 -10.20 10.70
N ALA A 37 -13.27 -10.41 10.62
CA ALA A 37 -12.52 -11.23 11.53
C ALA A 37 -11.24 -10.49 11.85
N ILE A 38 -11.36 -9.54 12.79
CA ILE A 38 -10.26 -9.22 13.70
C ILE A 38 -9.89 -10.56 14.34
N ALA A 39 -8.93 -11.27 13.76
CA ALA A 39 -8.33 -12.43 14.40
C ALA A 39 -7.45 -11.87 15.52
N PRO A 40 -7.83 -12.01 16.80
CA PRO A 40 -6.99 -11.57 17.89
C PRO A 40 -6.00 -12.69 18.15
N ARG A 41 -4.71 -12.44 17.85
CA ARG A 41 -3.49 -13.09 18.42
C ARG A 41 -2.41 -13.28 17.35
N THR A 42 -1.86 -12.16 16.89
CA THR A 42 -0.42 -11.94 16.77
C THR A 42 -0.25 -10.45 16.58
N SER A 43 0.76 -9.86 17.20
CA SER A 43 0.99 -8.42 17.43
C SER A 43 1.27 -7.58 16.17
N GLN A 44 0.69 -7.91 15.01
CA GLN A 44 0.91 -7.19 13.77
C GLN A 44 -0.44 -6.68 13.25
N ASN A 45 -0.70 -5.39 13.46
CA ASN A 45 -1.73 -4.68 12.71
C ASN A 45 -1.34 -4.79 11.23
N LEU A 46 -2.06 -5.60 10.45
CA LEU A 46 -1.82 -5.81 9.02
C LEU A 46 -3.10 -5.46 8.25
N LEU A 47 -2.96 -4.73 7.14
CA LEU A 47 -4.02 -4.60 6.15
C LEU A 47 -3.88 -5.72 5.12
N ARG A 48 -4.99 -6.37 4.79
CA ARG A 48 -5.00 -7.55 3.91
C ARG A 48 -5.73 -7.23 2.61
N PHE A 49 -5.11 -7.64 1.51
CA PHE A 49 -5.59 -7.42 0.16
C PHE A 49 -5.47 -8.69 -0.67
N LYS A 50 -6.22 -8.75 -1.76
CA LYS A 50 -5.96 -9.66 -2.87
C LYS A 50 -5.49 -8.86 -4.08
N ASP A 51 -4.53 -9.39 -4.81
CA ASP A 51 -4.22 -8.88 -6.14
C ASP A 51 -5.21 -9.42 -7.19
N ALA A 52 -5.08 -8.97 -8.44
CA ALA A 52 -5.92 -9.40 -9.56
C ALA A 52 -5.86 -10.92 -9.85
N GLN A 53 -4.88 -11.64 -9.30
CA GLN A 53 -4.73 -13.10 -9.44
C GLN A 53 -5.31 -13.84 -8.23
N GLY A 54 -5.93 -13.13 -7.27
CA GLY A 54 -6.50 -13.68 -6.05
C GLY A 54 -5.47 -13.99 -4.96
N LYS A 55 -4.20 -13.58 -5.15
CA LYS A 55 -3.12 -13.84 -4.20
C LYS A 55 -3.21 -12.91 -3.01
N ASP A 56 -3.03 -13.47 -1.81
CA ASP A 56 -3.03 -12.69 -0.58
C ASP A 56 -1.77 -11.81 -0.47
N ILE A 57 -2.01 -10.54 -0.18
CA ILE A 57 -1.01 -9.51 0.10
C ILE A 57 -1.33 -8.94 1.47
N ALA A 58 -0.33 -8.82 2.33
CA ALA A 58 -0.47 -8.09 3.59
C ALA A 58 0.49 -6.90 3.63
N ILE A 59 -0.02 -5.78 4.13
CA ILE A 59 0.70 -4.53 4.33
C ILE A 59 0.83 -4.32 5.84
N PRO A 60 2.05 -4.31 6.40
CA PRO A 60 2.31 -3.90 7.77
C PRO A 60 2.35 -2.37 7.88
N ASN A 61 2.68 -1.87 9.06
CA ASN A 61 2.90 -0.45 9.34
C ASN A 61 4.27 0.06 8.86
N ARG A 62 4.78 -0.45 7.73
CA ARG A 62 6.12 -0.11 7.22
C ARG A 62 6.10 0.26 5.75
N LEU A 63 7.07 1.09 5.37
CA LEU A 63 7.30 1.51 3.99
C LEU A 63 8.80 1.64 3.69
N LEU A 64 9.17 1.32 2.46
CA LEU A 64 10.51 1.51 1.93
C LEU A 64 10.54 2.79 1.09
N VAL A 65 11.44 3.71 1.44
CA VAL A 65 11.61 4.99 0.76
C VAL A 65 13.05 5.09 0.28
N LYS A 66 13.24 5.55 -0.96
CA LYS A 66 14.54 5.99 -1.48
C LYS A 66 14.46 7.43 -1.90
N LEU A 67 15.35 8.26 -1.38
CA LEU A 67 15.46 9.68 -1.70
C LEU A 67 16.62 9.94 -2.66
N LYS A 68 16.57 11.04 -3.40
CA LYS A 68 17.72 11.54 -4.18
C LYS A 68 18.85 11.99 -3.23
N ASP A 69 18.48 12.74 -2.20
CA ASP A 69 19.31 13.22 -1.11
C ASP A 69 18.55 13.12 0.22
N CYS A 70 19.22 13.35 1.35
CA CYS A 70 18.60 13.21 2.67
C CYS A 70 18.07 14.53 3.25
N GLU A 71 18.05 15.62 2.49
CA GLU A 71 17.75 16.96 3.03
C GLU A 71 16.33 17.04 3.61
N ASN A 72 15.38 16.36 2.98
CA ASN A 72 13.97 16.36 3.41
C ASN A 72 13.59 15.19 4.33
N LEU A 73 14.53 14.30 4.69
CA LEU A 73 14.22 13.09 5.46
C LEU A 73 13.54 13.44 6.80
N ASP A 74 14.16 14.30 7.61
CA ASP A 74 13.62 14.69 8.91
C ASP A 74 12.24 15.35 8.82
N LYS A 75 12.01 16.12 7.75
CA LYS A 75 10.72 16.75 7.47
C LYS A 75 9.66 15.68 7.21
N TYR A 76 9.97 14.66 6.43
CA TYR A 76 9.05 13.56 6.15
C TYR A 76 8.78 12.72 7.40
N LEU A 77 9.82 12.39 8.18
CA LEU A 77 9.67 11.65 9.43
C LEU A 77 8.69 12.35 10.38
N LYS A 78 8.81 13.68 10.53
CA LYS A 78 7.89 14.47 11.37
C LYS A 78 6.49 14.59 10.77
N MET A 79 6.39 14.88 9.47
CA MET A 79 5.11 15.12 8.79
C MET A 79 4.18 13.91 8.79
N TYR A 80 4.76 12.71 8.70
CA TYR A 80 4.00 11.45 8.64
C TYR A 80 4.15 10.59 9.90
N GLU A 81 4.70 11.17 10.98
CA GLU A 81 4.91 10.49 12.26
C GLU A 81 5.64 9.15 12.12
N MET A 82 6.68 9.12 11.27
CA MET A 82 7.46 7.93 10.96
C MET A 82 8.74 7.86 11.78
N LYS A 83 9.21 6.65 11.99
CA LYS A 83 10.52 6.35 12.59
C LYS A 83 11.37 5.53 11.63
N ILE A 84 12.67 5.77 11.64
CA ILE A 84 13.62 4.93 10.88
C ILE A 84 13.76 3.60 11.62
N VAL A 85 13.42 2.49 10.94
CA VAL A 85 13.67 1.13 11.43
C VAL A 85 15.06 0.68 10.99
N LYS A 86 15.40 0.98 9.74
CA LYS A 86 16.66 0.56 9.15
C LYS A 86 17.07 1.47 8.01
N GLU A 87 18.36 1.77 7.97
CA GLU A 87 19.01 2.46 6.86
C GLU A 87 19.69 1.45 5.94
N TYR A 88 19.62 1.73 4.64
CA TYR A 88 20.30 1.00 3.58
C TYR A 88 21.17 1.99 2.80
N PRO A 89 22.19 1.49 2.07
CA PRO A 89 23.01 2.35 1.22
C PRO A 89 22.18 3.13 0.19
N ASN A 90 22.74 4.23 -0.31
CA ASN A 90 22.14 5.07 -1.34
C ASN A 90 20.79 5.70 -0.92
N ASN A 91 20.76 6.34 0.25
CA ASN A 91 19.63 7.12 0.76
C ASN A 91 18.31 6.32 0.76
N THR A 92 18.40 5.04 1.15
CA THR A 92 17.26 4.12 1.19
C THR A 92 16.94 3.76 2.63
N PHE A 93 15.68 3.83 3.01
CA PHE A 93 15.23 3.74 4.39
C PHE A 93 14.00 2.84 4.49
N LEU A 94 14.00 1.93 5.47
CA LEU A 94 12.79 1.29 5.95
C LEU A 94 12.25 2.12 7.11
N LEU A 95 11.05 2.64 6.92
CA LEU A 95 10.35 3.50 7.86
C LEU A 95 9.15 2.75 8.45
N GLU A 96 8.78 3.09 9.68
CA GLU A 96 7.62 2.54 10.38
C GLU A 96 6.70 3.67 10.84
N THR A 97 5.40 3.47 10.64
CA THR A 97 4.30 4.33 11.08
C THR A 97 3.52 3.66 12.23
N ASP A 98 2.58 4.38 12.82
CA ASP A 98 1.72 3.82 13.88
C ASP A 98 0.66 2.83 13.37
N SER A 99 0.35 2.86 12.07
CA SER A 99 -0.61 1.93 11.45
C SER A 99 -0.31 1.63 9.98
N PRO A 100 -0.75 0.47 9.47
CA PRO A 100 -0.62 0.15 8.05
C PRO A 100 -1.30 1.14 7.11
N LYS A 101 -2.42 1.72 7.54
CA LYS A 101 -3.12 2.75 6.74
C LYS A 101 -2.21 3.97 6.56
N LEU A 102 -1.58 4.43 7.65
CA LEU A 102 -0.63 5.53 7.58
C LEU A 102 0.59 5.18 6.73
N ALA A 103 1.11 3.95 6.79
CA ALA A 103 2.22 3.53 5.94
C ALA A 103 1.87 3.63 4.45
N MET A 104 0.65 3.21 4.10
CA MET A 104 0.15 3.27 2.73
C MET A 104 -0.10 4.70 2.26
N ASP A 105 -0.76 5.52 3.09
CA ASP A 105 -1.03 6.93 2.78
C ASP A 105 0.28 7.72 2.63
N ALA A 106 1.26 7.49 3.52
CA ALA A 106 2.58 8.09 3.46
C ALA A 106 3.34 7.65 2.20
N ALA A 107 3.35 6.35 1.88
CA ALA A 107 4.01 5.84 0.68
C ALA A 107 3.42 6.46 -0.60
N ASN A 108 2.09 6.53 -0.69
CA ASN A 108 1.40 7.16 -1.81
C ASN A 108 1.75 8.65 -1.92
N ALA A 109 1.70 9.41 -0.82
CA ALA A 109 2.02 10.83 -0.81
C ALA A 109 3.50 11.12 -1.14
N LEU A 110 4.42 10.32 -0.59
CA LEU A 110 5.86 10.44 -0.84
C LEU A 110 6.21 10.08 -2.28
N SER A 111 5.53 9.10 -2.89
CA SER A 111 5.77 8.70 -4.28
C SER A 111 5.55 9.84 -5.29
N GLN A 112 4.81 10.88 -4.90
CA GLN A 112 4.53 12.06 -5.72
C GLN A 112 5.52 13.21 -5.49
N LYS A 113 6.50 13.06 -4.59
CA LYS A 113 7.48 14.11 -4.28
C LYS A 113 8.65 14.08 -5.27
N PRO A 114 9.15 15.24 -5.73
CA PRO A 114 10.17 15.30 -6.78
C PRO A 114 11.56 14.79 -6.33
N ASP A 115 11.83 14.77 -5.03
CA ASP A 115 13.06 14.31 -4.38
C ASP A 115 13.00 12.82 -3.97
N VAL A 116 11.84 12.18 -4.10
CA VAL A 116 11.65 10.75 -3.82
C VAL A 116 11.84 9.94 -5.11
N ILE A 117 12.77 8.99 -5.11
CA ILE A 117 13.00 8.06 -6.23
C ILE A 117 11.93 6.98 -6.25
N TYR A 118 11.64 6.41 -5.08
CA TYR A 118 10.47 5.55 -4.88
C TYR A 118 10.04 5.59 -3.41
N ALA A 119 8.74 5.39 -3.19
CA ALA A 119 8.17 5.10 -1.89
C ALA A 119 7.12 4.01 -2.08
N GLN A 120 7.23 2.92 -1.33
CA GLN A 120 6.30 1.81 -1.42
C GLN A 120 6.03 1.23 -0.03
N PRO A 121 4.79 0.81 0.28
CA PRO A 121 4.56 0.04 1.48
C PRO A 121 5.39 -1.24 1.45
N ASP A 122 5.82 -1.71 2.62
CA ASP A 122 6.41 -3.03 2.75
C ASP A 122 5.32 -4.07 2.46
N LEU A 123 5.64 -5.11 1.67
CA LEU A 123 4.64 -6.06 1.18
C LEU A 123 5.00 -7.48 1.56
N ILE A 124 4.12 -8.12 2.30
CA ILE A 124 4.21 -9.54 2.62
C ILE A 124 3.48 -10.32 1.53
N LYS A 125 4.25 -10.89 0.59
CA LYS A 125 3.75 -11.63 -0.59
C LYS A 125 3.71 -13.15 -0.41
N LYS A 126 4.28 -13.69 0.67
CA LYS A 126 4.25 -15.12 1.01
C LYS A 126 4.14 -15.25 2.52
N TRP A 127 3.02 -15.79 2.98
CA TRP A 127 2.84 -16.20 4.36
C TRP A 127 3.46 -17.59 4.55
N ASN A 128 4.79 -17.67 4.52
CA ASN A 128 5.50 -18.86 5.02
C ASN A 128 5.85 -18.64 6.49
N LEU A 129 4.86 -18.36 7.34
CA LEU A 129 4.97 -18.64 8.76
C LEU A 129 4.57 -20.11 8.92
N ARG A 130 5.55 -21.00 8.77
CA ARG A 130 5.45 -22.33 9.38
C ARG A 130 5.56 -22.16 10.89
#